data_AF-A0A1J3DGB2-F1
#
_entry.id   AF-A0A1J3DGB2-F1
#
_cell.length_a   1.000
_cell.length_b   1.000
_cell.length_c   1.000
_cell.angle_alpha   90.00
_cell.angle_beta   90.00
_cell.angle_gamma   90.00
#
_symmetry.space_group_name_H-M   'P 1'
#
loop_
_entity.id
_entity.type
_entity.pdbx_description
1 polymer ?
#
loop_
_entity_poly.entity_id
_entity_poly.type
_entity_poly.pdbx_seq_one_letter_code
_entity_poly.pdbx_strand_id
1 'polypeptide(L)'
;DRIKFELCDYRQLSDVHKYDRIISCEMLEAVGHEFMEMFFSRCEAALAENGLIVLQFISIPEERYNEYRLSSDFIKEYIFP
;
A
#
# COMPACT_ATOMS: atom_id res chain seq x y z
N ASP A 1 -2.50 18.59 -19.41
CA ASP A 1 -3.11 17.43 -20.12
C ASP A 1 -2.38 16.09 -19.97
N ARG A 2 -1.28 15.99 -19.20
CA ARG A 2 -0.54 14.71 -18.96
C ARG A 2 -0.85 14.04 -17.62
N ILE A 3 -1.85 14.54 -16.90
CA ILE A 3 -2.22 14.08 -15.56
C ILE A 3 -3.67 13.60 -15.61
N LYS A 4 -3.92 12.40 -15.11
CA LYS A 4 -5.24 11.81 -14.96
C LYS A 4 -5.47 11.50 -13.49
N PHE A 5 -6.64 11.88 -12.98
CA PHE A 5 -7.11 11.48 -11.66
C PHE A 5 -8.21 10.45 -11.83
N GLU A 6 -8.12 9.36 -11.07
CA GLU A 6 -9.12 8.30 -11.07
C GLU A 6 -9.64 8.12 -9.65
N LEU A 7 -10.95 8.29 -9.48
CA LEU A 7 -11.63 7.87 -8.27
C LEU A 7 -11.89 6.36 -8.39
N CYS A 8 -10.95 5.57 -7.88
CA CYS A 8 -11.02 4.12 -7.95
C CYS A 8 -10.39 3.49 -6.70
N ASP A 9 -10.73 2.23 -6.48
CA ASP A 9 -9.95 1.36 -5.62
C ASP A 9 -8.78 0.80 -6.43
N TYR A 10 -7.54 1.02 -5.97
CA TYR A 10 -6.35 0.52 -6.67
C TYR A 10 -6.37 -1.01 -6.84
N ARG A 11 -7.09 -1.73 -5.97
CA ARG A 11 -7.26 -3.19 -6.05
C ARG A 11 -8.02 -3.60 -7.31
N GLN A 12 -8.78 -2.70 -7.91
CA GLN A 12 -9.59 -2.92 -9.11
C GLN A 12 -8.95 -2.36 -10.39
N LEU A 13 -7.69 -1.90 -10.32
CA LEU A 13 -6.97 -1.44 -11.52
C LEU A 13 -6.95 -2.53 -12.59
N SER A 14 -7.18 -2.14 -13.85
CA SER A 14 -7.16 -3.08 -14.97
C SER A 14 -5.73 -3.56 -15.22
N ASP A 15 -5.53 -4.88 -15.29
CA ASP A 15 -4.23 -5.48 -15.59
C ASP A 15 -3.81 -5.27 -17.07
N VAL A 16 -4.70 -4.69 -17.90
CA VAL A 16 -4.44 -4.37 -19.32
C VAL A 16 -3.47 -3.19 -19.45
N HIS A 17 -3.46 -2.26 -18.49
CA HIS A 17 -2.55 -1.13 -18.47
C HIS A 17 -1.49 -1.33 -17.40
N LYS A 18 -0.23 -1.37 -17.83
CA LYS A 18 0.92 -1.49 -16.95
C LYS A 18 1.60 -0.13 -16.80
N TYR A 19 2.16 0.12 -15.63
CA TYR A 19 2.88 1.33 -15.29
C TYR A 19 4.38 1.06 -15.26
N ASP A 20 5.17 1.93 -15.88
CA ASP A 20 6.63 1.88 -15.77
C ASP A 20 7.09 2.12 -14.33
N ARG A 21 6.36 2.95 -13.59
CA ARG A 21 6.70 3.37 -12.22
C ARG A 21 5.44 3.43 -11.37
N ILE A 22 5.52 2.88 -10.16
CA ILE A 22 4.49 3.00 -9.12
C ILE A 22 5.10 3.72 -7.92
N ILE A 23 4.40 4.72 -7.38
CA ILE A 23 4.79 5.42 -6.16
C ILE A 23 3.62 5.31 -5.18
N SER A 24 3.86 4.75 -4.01
CA SER A 24 2.90 4.69 -2.91
C SER A 24 3.48 5.41 -1.69
N CYS A 25 2.76 6.42 -1.21
CA CYS A 25 3.15 7.21 -0.05
C CYS A 25 2.11 7.03 1.05
N GLU A 26 2.55 6.56 2.21
CA GLU A 26 1.76 6.46 3.46
C GLU A 26 0.44 5.68 3.31
N MET A 27 0.39 4.73 2.37
CA MET A 27 -0.81 3.91 2.11
C MET A 27 -0.73 2.54 2.80
N LEU A 28 0.47 2.00 3.01
CA LEU A 28 0.66 0.63 3.48
C LEU A 28 0.15 0.45 4.92
N GLU A 29 0.19 1.53 5.70
CA GLU A 29 -0.29 1.63 7.07
C GLU A 29 -1.80 1.35 7.16
N ALA A 30 -2.58 1.83 6.18
CA ALA A 30 -4.02 1.63 6.09
C ALA A 30 -4.41 0.30 5.39
N VAL A 31 -3.47 -0.36 4.70
CA VAL A 31 -3.71 -1.68 4.10
C VAL A 31 -3.87 -2.73 5.18
N GLY A 32 -3.07 -2.67 6.25
CA GLY A 32 -3.08 -3.64 7.34
C GLY A 32 -2.34 -4.93 7.01
N HIS A 33 -1.86 -5.61 8.06
CA HIS A 33 -0.98 -6.78 7.97
C HIS A 33 -1.57 -7.91 7.10
N GLU A 34 -2.86 -8.20 7.29
CA GLU A 34 -3.56 -9.33 6.64
C GLU A 34 -3.67 -9.15 5.11
N PHE A 35 -3.55 -7.93 4.61
CA PHE A 35 -3.71 -7.61 3.19
C PHE A 35 -2.43 -7.18 2.50
N MET A 36 -1.28 -7.23 3.20
CA MET A 36 0.01 -6.84 2.62
C MET A 36 0.36 -7.66 1.38
N GLU A 37 0.17 -8.99 1.42
CA GLU A 37 0.42 -9.85 0.27
C GLU A 37 -0.41 -9.43 -0.94
N MET A 38 -1.72 -9.20 -0.73
CA MET A 38 -2.61 -8.72 -1.79
C MET A 38 -2.19 -7.34 -2.33
N PHE A 39 -1.76 -6.41 -1.48
CA PHE A 39 -1.23 -5.12 -1.93
C PHE A 39 -0.04 -5.29 -2.87
N PHE A 40 0.95 -6.10 -2.50
CA PHE A 40 2.13 -6.34 -3.34
C PHE A 40 1.77 -7.08 -4.63
N SER A 41 0.89 -8.08 -4.59
CA SER A 41 0.41 -8.77 -5.80
C SER A 41 -0.32 -7.82 -6.75
N ARG A 42 -1.12 -6.88 -6.25
CA ARG A 42 -1.77 -5.86 -7.09
C ARG A 42 -0.76 -4.88 -7.69
N CYS A 43 0.27 -4.49 -6.93
CA CYS A 43 1.35 -3.66 -7.47
C CYS A 43 2.10 -4.38 -8.59
N GLU A 44 2.46 -5.64 -8.40
CA GLU A 44 3.13 -6.46 -9.42
C GLU A 44 2.25 -6.63 -10.67
N ALA A 45 0.96 -6.91 -10.49
CA ALA A 45 -0.01 -7.00 -11.58
C ALA A 45 -0.20 -5.66 -12.34
N ALA A 46 0.09 -4.52 -11.73
CA ALA A 46 0.02 -3.22 -12.37
C ALA A 46 1.39 -2.76 -12.95
N LEU A 47 2.49 -3.42 -12.63
CA LEU A 47 3.84 -2.99 -13.02
C LEU A 47 4.26 -3.54 -14.38
N ALA A 48 4.89 -2.70 -15.20
CA ALA A 48 5.49 -3.12 -16.47
C ALA A 48 6.72 -4.00 -16.24
N GLU A 49 7.15 -4.72 -17.28
CA GLU A 49 8.42 -5.44 -17.25
C GLU A 49 9.57 -4.46 -16.98
N ASN A 50 10.43 -4.76 -16.00
CA ASN A 50 11.49 -3.88 -15.51
C ASN A 50 11.00 -2.54 -14.91
N GLY A 51 9.72 -2.46 -14.52
CA GLY A 51 9.19 -1.31 -13.80
C GLY A 51 9.79 -1.17 -12.39
N LEU A 52 9.64 0.01 -11.79
CA LEU A 52 10.09 0.27 -10.43
C LEU A 52 8.93 0.65 -9.53
N ILE A 53 8.93 0.11 -8.32
CA ILE A 53 8.06 0.55 -7.23
C ILE A 53 8.87 1.35 -6.22
N VAL A 54 8.34 2.49 -5.81
CA VAL A 54 8.85 3.29 -4.70
C VAL A 54 7.79 3.31 -3.61
N LEU A 55 8.17 2.82 -2.44
CA LEU A 55 7.32 2.79 -1.26
C LEU A 55 7.89 3.70 -0.20
N GLN A 56 7.07 4.62 0.29
CA GLN A 56 7.33 5.35 1.52
C GLN A 56 6.22 5.00 2.50
N PHE A 57 6.63 4.55 3.68
CA PHE A 57 5.75 4.09 4.75
C PHE A 57 6.42 4.34 6.11
N ILE A 58 5.62 4.44 7.15
CA ILE A 58 6.06 4.49 8.54
C ILE A 58 6.41 3.08 8.99
N SER A 59 7.64 2.89 9.47
CA SER A 59 8.10 1.61 9.99
C SER A 59 8.11 1.57 11.52
N ILE A 60 8.10 0.36 12.06
CA ILE A 60 8.25 0.08 13.49
C ILE A 60 9.35 -0.97 13.68
N PRO A 61 10.13 -0.93 14.77
CA PRO A 61 11.08 -1.99 15.09
C PRO A 61 10.41 -3.37 15.10
N GLU A 62 11.06 -4.37 14.51
CA GLU A 62 10.51 -5.72 14.33
C GLU A 62 10.09 -6.38 15.65
N GLU A 63 10.88 -6.19 16.70
CA GLU A 63 10.60 -6.65 18.08
C GLU A 63 9.27 -6.15 18.64
N ARG A 64 8.79 -4.98 18.18
CA ARG A 64 7.51 -4.38 18.60
C ARG A 64 6.37 -4.69 17.64
N TYR A 65 6.64 -5.23 16.46
CA TYR A 65 5.65 -5.37 15.40
C TYR A 65 4.50 -6.30 15.77
N ASN A 66 4.81 -7.47 16.35
CA ASN A 66 3.79 -8.45 16.73
C ASN A 66 2.87 -7.94 17.84
N GLU A 67 3.39 -7.23 18.84
CA GLU A 67 2.57 -6.61 19.86
C GLU A 67 1.73 -5.48 19.26
N TYR A 68 2.37 -4.57 18.53
CA TYR A 68 1.71 -3.42 17.90
C TYR A 68 0.56 -3.84 16.99
N ARG A 69 0.74 -4.87 16.14
CA ARG A 69 -0.32 -5.30 15.20
C ARG A 69 -1.52 -5.95 15.89
N LEU A 70 -1.34 -6.50 17.10
CA LEU A 70 -2.38 -7.21 17.85
C LEU A 70 -3.06 -6.33 18.91
N SER A 71 -2.47 -5.20 19.27
CA SER A 71 -3.01 -4.26 20.24
C SER A 71 -3.68 -3.05 19.56
N SER A 72 -4.63 -2.45 20.28
CA SER A 72 -5.22 -1.15 19.97
C SER A 72 -4.62 -0.12 20.92
N ASP A 73 -3.92 0.86 20.36
CA ASP A 73 -3.47 2.04 21.10
C ASP A 73 -4.38 3.24 20.79
N PHE A 74 -4.11 4.38 21.42
CA PHE A 74 -4.92 5.58 21.21
C PHE A 74 -4.96 6.02 19.73
N ILE A 75 -3.86 5.88 19.00
CA ILE A 75 -3.79 6.30 17.60
C ILE A 75 -4.70 5.41 16.76
N LYS A 76 -4.63 4.08 16.93
CA LYS A 76 -5.51 3.16 16.22
C LYS A 76 -6.97 3.30 16.62
N GLU A 77 -7.25 3.51 17.91
CA GLU A 77 -8.64 3.52 18.38
C GLU A 77 -9.37 4.82 18.03
N TYR A 78 -8.68 5.96 18.02
CA TYR A 78 -9.32 7.28 17.95
C TYR A 78 -8.89 8.16 16.78
N ILE A 79 -7.73 7.91 16.16
CA ILE A 79 -7.18 8.77 15.09
C ILE A 79 -7.24 8.08 13.72
N PHE A 80 -6.76 6.84 13.63
CA PHE A 80 -6.71 6.03 12.42
C PHE A 80 -7.27 4.62 12.69
N PRO A 81 -8.61 4.49 12.79
CA PRO A 81 -9.28 3.20 12.98
C PRO A 81 -9.14 2.25 11.80
#